data_AF-A0A961EZL9-F1
#
_entry.id   AF-A0A961EZL9-F1
#
_cell.length_a   1.000
_cell.length_b   1.000
_cell.length_c   1.000
_cell.angle_alpha   90.00
_cell.angle_beta   90.00
_cell.angle_gamma   90.00
#
_symmetry.space_group_name_H-M   'P 1'
#
loop_
_entity.id
_entity.type
_entity.pdbx_description
1 polymer ?
#
loop_
_entity_poly.entity_id
_entity_poly.type
_entity_poly.pdbx_seq_one_letter_code
_entity_poly.pdbx_strand_id
1 'polypeptide(L)'
;MSTENSNERRSVAFEADARLVAAAMRGDLGSMEQLLGQVQNRIFGLALKFLWNTQDAEDASQEILLRIITHLHTFRAESTFSTWAFRVAVNYLSNVRRSRMERRRIDFAVIENELSVSQTRADGGSLEGDFVEQVESHMMLEHVRAACTHAILQALEREARIAFILGVVFEMPGPEAAYVLNITPQAYRQRLHRARTRMEAFLTRNCGVMNPDAGCRCARRVDFCTSNGVLTQYIQLADALRSDGKLDAINTHYRPDYTAVGKMAAVFRNRTCDAMPDRVLNRIRRLFHTNQLRLLRDVEDSHDANSYNN
;
A
#
# COMPACT_ATOMS: atom_id res chain seq x y z
N MET A 1 5.55 -25.05 19.07
CA MET A 1 4.83 -23.98 19.80
C MET A 1 4.48 -22.76 18.94
N SER A 2 5.40 -21.99 18.32
CA SER A 2 5.03 -20.80 17.51
C SER A 2 4.44 -21.13 16.11
N THR A 3 4.79 -22.27 15.53
CA THR A 3 4.34 -22.74 14.20
C THR A 3 2.96 -23.42 14.24
N GLU A 4 2.62 -24.11 15.33
CA GLU A 4 1.29 -24.74 15.52
C GLU A 4 0.20 -23.68 15.68
N ASN A 5 0.46 -22.65 16.50
CA ASN A 5 -0.48 -21.55 16.73
C ASN A 5 -0.71 -20.68 15.47
N SER A 6 0.28 -20.61 14.56
CA SER A 6 0.13 -19.88 13.29
C SER A 6 -0.64 -20.69 12.24
N ASN A 7 -0.47 -22.01 12.18
CA ASN A 7 -1.27 -22.88 11.31
C ASN A 7 -2.74 -22.94 11.75
N GLU A 8 -3.00 -23.03 13.05
CA GLU A 8 -4.37 -23.07 13.60
C GLU A 8 -5.12 -21.76 13.36
N ARG A 9 -4.49 -20.60 13.63
CA ARG A 9 -5.05 -19.27 13.29
C ARG A 9 -5.34 -19.12 11.80
N ARG A 10 -4.45 -19.65 10.96
CA ARG A 10 -4.61 -19.60 9.50
C ARG A 10 -5.79 -20.46 9.04
N SER A 11 -5.96 -21.66 9.61
CA SER A 11 -7.12 -22.54 9.37
C SER A 11 -8.45 -21.86 9.74
N VAL A 12 -8.53 -21.23 10.91
CA VAL A 12 -9.74 -20.52 11.34
C VAL A 12 -10.06 -19.33 10.42
N ALA A 13 -9.03 -18.58 10.01
CA ALA A 13 -9.19 -17.47 9.05
C ALA A 13 -9.70 -17.95 7.69
N PHE A 14 -9.19 -19.08 7.18
CA PHE A 14 -9.66 -19.68 5.93
C PHE A 14 -11.16 -20.03 5.97
N GLU A 15 -11.62 -20.63 7.06
CA GLU A 15 -13.02 -21.03 7.21
C GLU A 15 -13.94 -19.82 7.39
N ALA A 16 -13.48 -18.79 8.11
CA ALA A 16 -14.20 -17.51 8.23
C ALA A 16 -14.32 -16.81 6.87
N ASP A 17 -13.22 -16.72 6.10
CA ASP A 17 -13.20 -16.14 4.75
C ASP A 17 -14.16 -16.90 3.83
N ALA A 18 -14.12 -18.23 3.83
CA ALA A 18 -14.97 -19.06 2.97
C ALA A 18 -16.47 -18.82 3.24
N ARG A 19 -16.87 -18.70 4.51
CA ARG A 19 -18.26 -18.40 4.88
C ARG A 19 -18.70 -17.01 4.41
N LEU A 20 -17.87 -15.99 4.62
CA LEU A 20 -18.15 -14.63 4.16
C LEU A 20 -18.23 -14.54 2.64
N VAL A 21 -17.30 -15.20 1.94
CA VAL A 21 -17.32 -15.24 0.47
C VAL A 21 -18.58 -15.94 -0.04
N ALA A 22 -18.96 -17.07 0.53
CA ALA A 22 -20.16 -17.78 0.12
C ALA A 22 -21.44 -16.95 0.35
N ALA A 23 -21.55 -16.24 1.47
CA ALA A 23 -22.66 -15.34 1.75
C ALA A 23 -22.67 -14.14 0.80
N ALA A 24 -21.52 -13.51 0.60
CA ALA A 24 -21.35 -12.39 -0.33
C ALA A 24 -21.74 -12.80 -1.76
N MET A 25 -21.36 -14.00 -2.21
CA MET A 25 -21.75 -14.57 -3.51
C MET A 25 -23.26 -14.82 -3.67
N ARG A 26 -24.00 -14.99 -2.57
CA ARG A 26 -25.48 -15.05 -2.58
C ARG A 26 -26.14 -13.67 -2.50
N GLY A 27 -25.35 -12.60 -2.61
CA GLY A 27 -25.85 -11.22 -2.58
C GLY A 27 -25.99 -10.63 -1.17
N ASP A 28 -25.41 -11.25 -0.14
CA ASP A 28 -25.37 -10.64 1.20
C ASP A 28 -24.43 -9.42 1.22
N LEU A 29 -25.02 -8.23 1.23
CA LEU A 29 -24.28 -6.97 1.21
C LEU A 29 -23.40 -6.80 2.46
N GLY A 30 -23.86 -7.28 3.63
CA GLY A 30 -23.08 -7.19 4.87
C GLY A 30 -21.77 -7.96 4.79
N SER A 31 -21.81 -9.20 4.29
CA SER A 31 -20.61 -10.02 4.07
C SER A 31 -19.68 -9.40 3.02
N MET A 32 -20.22 -8.82 1.96
CA MET A 32 -19.43 -8.11 0.95
C MET A 32 -18.71 -6.90 1.56
N GLU A 33 -19.42 -6.06 2.32
CA GLU A 33 -18.81 -4.92 3.01
C GLU A 33 -17.72 -5.36 3.99
N GLN A 34 -17.94 -6.46 4.72
CA GLN A 34 -16.95 -7.00 5.64
C GLN A 34 -15.69 -7.47 4.90
N LEU A 35 -15.83 -8.18 3.78
CA LEU A 35 -14.70 -8.61 2.96
C LEU A 35 -13.90 -7.41 2.43
N LEU A 36 -14.58 -6.40 1.86
CA LEU A 36 -13.91 -5.20 1.35
C LEU A 36 -13.22 -4.42 2.47
N GLY A 37 -13.85 -4.33 3.64
CA GLY A 37 -13.28 -3.71 4.84
C GLY A 37 -11.93 -4.30 5.25
N GLN A 38 -11.73 -5.61 5.07
CA GLN A 38 -10.48 -6.29 5.40
C GLN A 38 -9.30 -5.88 4.49
N VAL A 39 -9.58 -5.48 3.24
CA VAL A 39 -8.55 -5.31 2.21
C VAL A 39 -8.38 -3.87 1.73
N GLN A 40 -9.40 -3.02 1.84
CA GLN A 40 -9.44 -1.67 1.25
C GLN A 40 -8.21 -0.80 1.59
N ASN A 41 -7.84 -0.69 2.87
CA ASN A 41 -6.74 0.17 3.31
C ASN A 41 -5.39 -0.40 2.83
N ARG A 42 -5.25 -1.73 2.87
CA ARG A 42 -4.04 -2.41 2.43
C ARG A 42 -3.85 -2.29 0.92
N ILE A 43 -4.92 -2.38 0.14
CA ILE A 43 -4.92 -2.15 -1.31
C ILE A 43 -4.56 -0.70 -1.64
N PHE A 44 -5.15 0.26 -0.92
CA PHE A 44 -4.82 1.68 -1.08
C PHE A 44 -3.35 1.96 -0.76
N GLY A 45 -2.84 1.49 0.38
CA GLY A 45 -1.42 1.62 0.73
C GLY A 45 -0.49 0.98 -0.30
N LEU A 46 -0.89 -0.16 -0.88
CA LEU A 46 -0.13 -0.80 -1.96
C LEU A 46 -0.12 0.07 -3.23
N ALA A 47 -1.29 0.55 -3.66
CA ALA A 47 -1.43 1.41 -4.83
C ALA A 47 -0.67 2.73 -4.67
N LEU A 48 -0.76 3.37 -3.50
CA LEU A 48 -0.07 4.62 -3.21
C LEU A 48 1.45 4.44 -3.25
N LYS A 49 1.98 3.39 -2.62
CA LYS A 49 3.42 3.10 -2.65
C LYS A 49 3.92 2.73 -4.04
N PHE A 50 3.08 2.11 -4.86
CA PHE A 50 3.43 1.71 -6.21
C PHE A 50 3.39 2.88 -7.22
N LEU A 51 2.36 3.73 -7.15
CA LEU A 51 2.08 4.79 -8.13
C LEU A 51 2.63 6.17 -7.72
N TRP A 52 2.86 6.39 -6.42
CA TRP A 52 3.26 7.67 -5.84
C TRP A 52 2.39 8.86 -6.29
N ASN A 53 1.08 8.67 -6.31
CA ASN A 53 0.11 9.74 -6.54
C ASN A 53 -1.21 9.38 -5.87
N THR A 54 -1.69 10.23 -4.98
CA THR A 54 -2.91 9.96 -4.20
C THR A 54 -4.14 9.74 -5.08
N GLN A 55 -4.34 10.57 -6.12
CA GLN A 55 -5.50 10.45 -7.01
C GLN A 55 -5.43 9.16 -7.84
N ASP A 56 -4.28 8.88 -8.48
CA ASP A 56 -4.08 7.65 -9.25
C ASP A 56 -4.24 6.41 -8.33
N ALA A 57 -3.83 6.50 -7.06
CA ALA A 57 -3.99 5.43 -6.07
C ALA A 57 -5.45 5.23 -5.62
N GLU A 58 -6.21 6.30 -5.42
CA GLU A 58 -7.65 6.23 -5.13
C GLU A 58 -8.41 5.58 -6.30
N ASP A 59 -8.15 6.02 -7.53
CA ASP A 59 -8.79 5.47 -8.73
C ASP A 59 -8.40 4.00 -8.95
N ALA A 60 -7.12 3.67 -8.80
CA ALA A 60 -6.66 2.28 -8.88
C ALA A 60 -7.30 1.40 -7.80
N SER A 61 -7.42 1.90 -6.56
CA SER A 61 -8.03 1.15 -5.45
C SER A 61 -9.51 0.90 -5.71
N GLN A 62 -10.23 1.90 -6.23
CA GLN A 62 -11.63 1.75 -6.61
C GLN A 62 -11.80 0.65 -7.66
N GLU A 63 -11.02 0.70 -8.74
CA GLU A 63 -11.06 -0.27 -9.83
C GLU A 63 -10.67 -1.69 -9.34
N ILE A 64 -9.67 -1.80 -8.47
CA ILE A 64 -9.28 -3.09 -7.87
C ILE A 64 -10.41 -3.65 -7.01
N LEU A 65 -11.03 -2.84 -6.15
CA LEU A 65 -12.14 -3.27 -5.29
C LEU A 65 -13.34 -3.70 -6.14
N LEU A 66 -13.63 -2.99 -7.24
CA LEU A 66 -14.65 -3.41 -8.21
C LEU A 66 -14.32 -4.77 -8.83
N ARG A 67 -13.05 -5.01 -9.21
CA ARG A 67 -12.61 -6.31 -9.74
C ARG A 67 -12.73 -7.43 -8.72
N ILE A 68 -12.42 -7.17 -7.45
CA ILE A 68 -12.59 -8.11 -6.35
C ILE A 68 -14.06 -8.52 -6.25
N ILE A 69 -14.99 -7.56 -6.32
CA ILE A 69 -16.43 -7.84 -6.30
C ILE A 69 -16.84 -8.66 -7.53
N THR A 70 -16.48 -8.22 -8.73
CA THR A 70 -16.95 -8.83 -9.98
C THR A 70 -16.34 -10.21 -10.24
N HIS A 71 -15.14 -10.48 -9.72
CA HIS A 71 -14.44 -11.76 -9.87
C HIS A 71 -14.48 -12.61 -8.60
N LEU A 72 -15.31 -12.26 -7.61
CA LEU A 72 -15.38 -13.00 -6.33
C LEU A 72 -15.65 -14.50 -6.55
N HIS A 73 -16.46 -14.83 -7.55
CA HIS A 73 -16.76 -16.21 -7.95
C HIS A 73 -15.54 -17.05 -8.37
N THR A 74 -14.40 -16.42 -8.67
CA THR A 74 -13.15 -17.12 -9.03
C THR A 74 -12.31 -17.50 -7.81
N PHE A 75 -12.70 -17.08 -6.61
CA PHE A 75 -12.02 -17.44 -5.38
C PHE A 75 -12.27 -18.91 -5.01
N ARG A 76 -11.18 -19.70 -4.92
CA ARG A 76 -11.22 -21.16 -4.67
C ARG A 76 -10.76 -21.59 -3.29
N ALA A 77 -10.58 -20.66 -2.35
CA ALA A 77 -10.05 -20.92 -1.00
C ALA A 77 -8.67 -21.61 -0.93
N GLU A 78 -7.88 -21.55 -2.01
CA GLU A 78 -6.47 -22.02 -2.04
C GLU A 78 -5.50 -21.08 -1.30
N SER A 79 -5.95 -19.86 -1.01
CA SER A 79 -5.26 -18.83 -0.21
C SER A 79 -6.28 -18.06 0.64
N THR A 80 -5.83 -17.28 1.63
CA THR A 80 -6.76 -16.37 2.33
C THR A 80 -7.39 -15.40 1.33
N PHE A 81 -8.57 -14.88 1.63
CA PHE A 81 -9.24 -13.89 0.80
C PHE A 81 -8.34 -12.67 0.56
N SER A 82 -7.68 -12.19 1.62
CA SER A 82 -6.71 -11.10 1.55
C SER A 82 -5.58 -11.38 0.55
N THR A 83 -5.04 -12.61 0.50
CA THR A 83 -3.97 -12.98 -0.43
C THR A 83 -4.47 -12.99 -1.88
N TRP A 84 -5.66 -13.53 -2.12
CA TRP A 84 -6.29 -13.51 -3.43
C TRP A 84 -6.60 -12.09 -3.90
N ALA A 85 -7.14 -11.23 -3.02
CA ALA A 85 -7.38 -9.82 -3.29
C ALA A 85 -6.09 -9.08 -3.67
N PHE A 86 -4.98 -9.37 -2.99
CA PHE A 86 -3.66 -8.84 -3.33
C PHE A 86 -3.19 -9.28 -4.72
N ARG A 87 -3.49 -10.52 -5.13
CA ARG A 87 -3.21 -11.01 -6.49
C ARG A 87 -3.99 -10.20 -7.53
N VAL A 88 -5.27 -9.91 -7.28
CA VAL A 88 -6.08 -9.04 -8.15
C VAL A 88 -5.46 -7.63 -8.22
N ALA A 89 -5.09 -7.05 -7.06
CA ALA A 89 -4.44 -5.74 -6.96
C ALA A 89 -3.14 -5.66 -7.77
N VAL A 90 -2.24 -6.63 -7.59
CA VAL A 90 -0.92 -6.66 -8.24
C VAL A 90 -1.04 -6.86 -9.73
N ASN A 91 -1.96 -7.71 -10.19
CA ASN A 91 -2.27 -7.87 -11.61
C ASN A 91 -2.74 -6.56 -12.23
N TYR A 92 -3.60 -5.81 -11.53
CA TYR A 92 -4.04 -4.50 -12.01
C TYR A 92 -2.88 -3.48 -12.05
N LEU A 93 -2.18 -3.30 -10.92
CA LEU A 93 -1.11 -2.31 -10.78
C LEU A 93 0.06 -2.56 -11.75
N SER A 94 0.37 -3.81 -12.05
CA SER A 94 1.42 -4.14 -13.02
C SER A 94 1.10 -3.64 -14.43
N ASN A 95 -0.20 -3.60 -14.78
CA ASN A 95 -0.69 -3.29 -16.13
C ASN A 95 -1.28 -1.88 -16.27
N VAL A 96 -1.53 -1.17 -15.16
CA VAL A 96 -2.07 0.21 -15.21
C VAL A 96 -1.08 1.14 -15.90
N ARG A 97 -1.61 2.16 -16.60
CA ARG A 97 -0.80 3.21 -17.23
C ARG A 97 0.15 3.84 -16.21
N ARG A 98 1.32 4.27 -16.68
CA ARG A 98 2.31 4.94 -15.82
C ARG A 98 1.69 6.18 -15.18
N SER A 99 1.81 6.26 -13.85
CA SER A 99 1.37 7.41 -13.07
C SER A 99 2.08 8.68 -13.53
N ARG A 100 1.58 9.84 -13.10
CA ARG A 100 2.27 11.12 -13.40
C ARG A 100 3.70 11.13 -12.86
N MET A 101 3.96 10.51 -11.71
CA MET A 101 5.29 10.44 -11.12
C MET A 101 6.20 9.45 -11.84
N GLU A 102 5.69 8.29 -12.25
CA GLU A 102 6.49 7.32 -13.01
C GLU A 102 7.01 7.87 -14.35
N ARG A 103 6.26 8.80 -14.96
CA ARG A 103 6.67 9.48 -16.20
C ARG A 103 7.85 10.43 -16.00
N ARG A 104 8.11 10.89 -14.77
CA ARG A 104 9.28 11.72 -14.43
C ARG A 104 10.59 10.93 -14.48
N ARG A 105 10.55 9.61 -14.60
CA ARG A 105 11.72 8.71 -14.70
C ARG A 105 12.77 8.98 -13.62
N ILE A 106 12.29 9.02 -12.37
CA ILE A 106 13.13 9.24 -11.20
C ILE A 106 14.02 8.01 -11.02
N ASP A 107 15.34 8.21 -11.00
CA ASP A 107 16.33 7.20 -10.69
C ASP A 107 17.14 7.60 -9.43
N PHE A 108 18.03 6.72 -8.99
CA PHE A 108 18.83 6.96 -7.79
C PHE A 108 19.76 8.17 -7.91
N ALA A 109 20.27 8.48 -9.11
CA ALA A 109 21.18 9.62 -9.31
C ALA A 109 20.42 10.95 -9.20
N VAL A 110 19.20 11.03 -9.75
CA VAL A 110 18.32 12.19 -9.59
C VAL A 110 18.01 12.43 -8.11
N ILE A 111 17.69 11.37 -7.35
CA ILE A 111 17.41 11.49 -5.92
C ILE A 111 18.66 11.93 -5.15
N GLU A 112 19.82 11.35 -5.43
CA GLU A 112 21.10 11.73 -4.80
C GLU A 112 21.42 13.22 -5.01
N ASN A 113 21.22 13.73 -6.23
CA ASN A 113 21.40 15.15 -6.52
C ASN A 113 20.42 16.02 -5.73
N GLU A 114 19.13 15.69 -5.70
CA GLU A 114 18.15 16.43 -4.90
C GLU A 114 18.47 16.39 -3.40
N LEU A 115 18.92 15.25 -2.87
CA LEU A 115 19.39 15.13 -1.50
C LEU A 115 20.52 16.12 -1.25
N SER A 116 21.53 16.19 -2.10
CA SER A 116 22.66 17.14 -1.96
C SER A 116 22.21 18.61 -1.95
N VAL A 117 21.29 19.01 -2.84
CA VAL A 117 20.78 20.39 -2.91
C VAL A 117 19.94 20.73 -1.69
N SER A 118 19.09 19.81 -1.24
CA SER A 118 18.20 20.02 -0.10
C SER A 118 18.93 20.22 1.23
N GLN A 119 20.14 19.65 1.39
CA GLN A 119 20.91 19.79 2.63
C GLN A 119 21.64 21.13 2.74
N THR A 120 21.93 21.79 1.62
CA THR A 120 22.74 23.03 1.58
C THR A 120 21.90 24.28 1.84
N ARG A 121 20.57 24.20 1.65
CA ARG A 121 19.66 25.36 1.76
C ARG A 121 19.03 25.55 3.15
N ALA A 122 19.34 24.69 4.11
CA ALA A 122 18.73 24.73 5.43
C ALA A 122 19.64 25.49 6.41
N ASP A 123 19.37 26.77 6.62
CA ASP A 123 19.72 27.41 7.89
C ASP A 123 18.84 26.78 8.96
N GLY A 124 19.47 26.19 9.98
CA GLY A 124 18.83 25.28 10.91
C GLY A 124 17.63 25.88 11.62
N GLY A 125 16.42 25.44 11.27
CA GLY A 125 15.24 25.60 12.11
C GLY A 125 15.43 24.80 13.40
N SER A 126 15.64 25.51 14.52
CA SER A 126 15.56 24.93 15.86
C SER A 126 14.13 24.46 16.12
N LEU A 127 13.98 23.29 16.74
CA LEU A 127 12.69 22.78 17.22
C LEU A 127 12.26 23.47 18.53
N GLU A 128 12.47 24.78 18.63
CA GLU A 128 12.13 25.61 19.79
C GLU A 128 10.78 26.29 19.51
N GLY A 129 9.69 25.57 19.78
CA GLY A 129 8.32 26.05 19.62
C GLY A 129 7.38 25.41 20.65
N ASP A 130 6.18 25.94 20.81
CA ASP A 130 5.18 25.40 21.73
C ASP A 130 4.66 24.02 21.28
N PHE A 131 3.88 23.33 22.11
CA PHE A 131 3.41 21.95 21.84
C PHE A 131 2.74 21.77 20.46
N VAL A 132 1.92 22.73 20.03
CA VAL A 132 1.24 22.69 18.72
C VAL A 132 2.25 22.76 17.57
N GLU A 133 3.23 23.65 17.67
CA GLU A 133 4.29 23.85 16.67
C GLU A 133 5.21 22.61 16.58
N GLN A 134 5.45 21.93 17.71
CA GLN A 134 6.18 20.67 17.74
C GLN A 134 5.41 19.52 17.05
N VAL A 135 4.09 19.44 17.24
CA VAL A 135 3.23 18.44 16.58
C VAL A 135 3.20 18.66 15.08
N GLU A 136 3.01 19.90 14.63
CA GLU A 136 3.03 20.25 13.20
C GLU A 136 4.40 19.97 12.58
N SER A 137 5.49 20.33 13.26
CA SER A 137 6.87 20.01 12.84
C SER A 137 7.10 18.50 12.71
N HIS A 138 6.56 17.70 13.63
CA HIS A 138 6.65 16.24 13.57
C HIS A 138 5.88 15.67 12.38
N MET A 139 4.67 16.16 12.10
CA MET A 139 3.89 15.74 10.93
C MET A 139 4.62 16.06 9.62
N MET A 140 5.22 17.25 9.52
CA MET A 140 6.00 17.64 8.34
C MET A 140 7.22 16.73 8.14
N LEU A 141 7.89 16.31 9.22
CA LEU A 141 8.96 15.33 9.16
C LEU A 141 8.49 13.98 8.61
N GLU A 142 7.32 13.51 9.03
CA GLU A 142 6.72 12.29 8.50
C GLU A 142 6.33 12.44 7.03
N HIS A 143 5.84 13.59 6.58
CA HIS A 143 5.57 13.84 5.17
C HIS A 143 6.86 13.83 4.33
N VAL A 144 7.96 14.40 4.84
CA VAL A 144 9.28 14.31 4.17
C VAL A 144 9.75 12.86 4.07
N ARG A 145 9.60 12.06 5.13
CA ARG A 145 9.96 10.63 5.13
C ARG A 145 9.13 9.85 4.11
N ALA A 146 7.82 10.08 4.06
CA ALA A 146 6.93 9.47 3.07
C ALA A 146 7.30 9.89 1.63
N ALA A 147 7.60 11.17 1.40
CA ALA A 147 8.08 11.67 0.12
C ALA A 147 9.38 11.01 -0.35
N CYS A 148 10.37 10.96 0.54
CA CYS A 148 11.66 10.34 0.25
C CYS A 148 11.50 8.85 -0.08
N THR A 149 10.73 8.11 0.71
CA THR A 149 10.54 6.67 0.49
C THR A 149 9.79 6.36 -0.80
N HIS A 150 8.76 7.12 -1.14
CA HIS A 150 8.11 6.97 -2.43
C HIS A 150 9.05 7.30 -3.60
N ALA A 151 9.90 8.32 -3.49
CA ALA A 151 10.90 8.63 -4.51
C ALA A 151 11.85 7.46 -4.75
N ILE A 152 12.39 6.89 -3.67
CA ILE A 152 13.32 5.76 -3.73
C ILE A 152 12.62 4.50 -4.29
N LEU A 153 11.34 4.26 -3.97
CA LEU A 153 10.55 3.19 -4.60
C LEU A 153 10.41 3.41 -6.11
N GLN A 154 10.23 4.65 -6.57
CA GLN A 154 10.12 4.94 -8.00
C GLN A 154 11.43 4.70 -8.77
N ALA A 155 12.59 4.80 -8.11
CA ALA A 155 13.89 4.48 -8.70
C ALA A 155 14.09 2.99 -9.01
N LEU A 156 13.24 2.11 -8.47
CA LEU A 156 13.16 0.71 -8.88
C LEU A 156 12.27 0.54 -10.11
N GLU A 157 12.67 -0.38 -10.98
CA GLU A 157 11.79 -0.91 -12.02
C GLU A 157 10.52 -1.52 -11.41
N ARG A 158 9.39 -1.42 -12.10
CA ARG A 158 8.06 -1.84 -11.59
C ARG A 158 8.07 -3.24 -10.96
N GLU A 159 8.70 -4.20 -11.61
CA GLU A 159 8.79 -5.57 -11.10
C GLU A 159 9.53 -5.64 -9.76
N ALA A 160 10.72 -5.03 -9.67
CA ALA A 160 11.50 -4.97 -8.45
C ALA A 160 10.77 -4.18 -7.35
N ARG A 161 10.11 -3.08 -7.73
CA ARG A 161 9.32 -2.23 -6.83
C ARG A 161 8.20 -3.01 -6.16
N ILE A 162 7.36 -3.70 -6.94
CA ILE A 162 6.22 -4.44 -6.37
C ILE A 162 6.69 -5.59 -5.48
N ALA A 163 7.77 -6.30 -5.86
CA ALA A 163 8.35 -7.34 -5.02
C ALA A 163 8.89 -6.78 -3.69
N PHE A 164 9.54 -5.62 -3.74
CA PHE A 164 10.02 -4.93 -2.54
C PHE A 164 8.87 -4.48 -1.63
N ILE A 165 7.82 -3.87 -2.20
CA ILE A 165 6.65 -3.44 -1.44
C ILE A 165 6.01 -4.65 -0.73
N LEU A 166 5.75 -5.74 -1.44
CA LEU A 166 5.16 -6.95 -0.84
C LEU A 166 6.05 -7.55 0.26
N GLY A 167 7.33 -7.77 -0.01
CA GLY A 167 8.21 -8.53 0.88
C GLY A 167 8.86 -7.74 2.01
N VAL A 168 9.04 -6.43 1.87
CA VAL A 168 9.69 -5.57 2.87
C VAL A 168 8.67 -4.69 3.56
N VAL A 169 7.79 -4.03 2.81
CA VAL A 169 6.85 -3.07 3.39
C VAL A 169 5.65 -3.76 4.01
N PHE A 170 5.05 -4.71 3.28
CA PHE A 170 3.90 -5.50 3.74
C PHE A 170 4.29 -6.78 4.48
N GLU A 171 5.59 -7.09 4.58
CA GLU A 171 6.13 -8.29 5.25
C GLU A 171 5.47 -9.60 4.79
N MET A 172 5.03 -9.64 3.53
CA MET A 172 4.37 -10.82 2.97
C MET A 172 5.37 -11.98 2.87
N PRO A 173 5.02 -13.18 3.38
CA PRO A 173 5.86 -14.36 3.26
C PRO A 173 6.22 -14.65 1.79
N GLY A 174 7.46 -15.08 1.55
CA GLY A 174 7.97 -15.29 0.20
C GLY A 174 7.11 -16.18 -0.71
N PRO A 175 6.58 -17.32 -0.23
CA PRO A 175 5.64 -18.14 -1.00
C PRO A 175 4.35 -17.41 -1.37
N GLU A 176 3.77 -16.62 -0.46
CA GLU A 176 2.55 -15.85 -0.72
C GLU A 176 2.81 -14.72 -1.71
N ALA A 177 3.92 -14.00 -1.56
CA ALA A 177 4.30 -12.94 -2.48
C ALA A 177 4.58 -13.47 -3.90
N ALA A 178 5.20 -14.65 -4.01
CA ALA A 178 5.39 -15.33 -5.29
C ALA A 178 4.05 -15.73 -5.94
N TYR A 179 3.11 -16.27 -5.15
CA TYR A 179 1.75 -16.57 -5.59
C TYR A 179 1.00 -15.32 -6.08
N VAL A 180 1.04 -14.24 -5.30
CA VAL A 180 0.42 -12.94 -5.64
C VAL A 180 1.00 -12.36 -6.93
N LEU A 181 2.30 -12.49 -7.14
CA LEU A 181 2.99 -12.03 -8.35
C LEU A 181 2.89 -12.99 -9.53
N ASN A 182 2.29 -14.17 -9.35
CA ASN A 182 2.20 -15.23 -10.35
C ASN A 182 3.57 -15.64 -10.93
N ILE A 183 4.58 -15.80 -10.07
CA ILE A 183 5.94 -16.23 -10.44
C ILE A 183 6.43 -17.35 -9.51
N THR A 184 7.53 -18.01 -9.88
CA THR A 184 8.12 -19.03 -9.00
C THR A 184 8.70 -18.40 -7.72
N PRO A 185 8.70 -19.12 -6.58
CA PRO A 185 9.34 -18.63 -5.35
C PRO A 185 10.82 -18.26 -5.55
N GLN A 186 11.52 -18.95 -6.44
CA GLN A 186 12.91 -18.63 -6.79
C GLN A 186 13.03 -17.31 -7.54
N ALA A 187 12.19 -17.07 -8.56
CA ALA A 187 12.16 -15.81 -9.29
C ALA A 187 11.83 -14.62 -8.36
N TYR A 188 10.87 -14.81 -7.45
CA TYR A 188 10.56 -13.82 -6.42
C TYR A 188 11.76 -13.51 -5.53
N ARG A 189 12.43 -14.53 -4.97
CA ARG A 189 13.62 -14.34 -4.12
C ARG A 189 14.73 -13.57 -4.83
N GLN A 190 15.00 -13.90 -6.09
CA GLN A 190 16.01 -13.20 -6.89
C GLN A 190 15.61 -11.73 -7.14
N ARG A 191 14.36 -11.48 -7.51
CA ARG A 191 13.83 -10.13 -7.75
C ARG A 191 13.89 -9.27 -6.49
N LEU A 192 13.47 -9.82 -5.35
CA LEU A 192 13.52 -9.16 -4.05
C LEU A 192 14.95 -8.90 -3.58
N HIS A 193 15.86 -9.86 -3.76
CA HIS A 193 17.27 -9.69 -3.43
C HIS A 193 17.87 -8.52 -4.20
N ARG A 194 17.68 -8.46 -5.53
CA ARG A 194 18.16 -7.34 -6.36
C ARG A 194 17.60 -5.99 -5.90
N ALA A 195 16.30 -5.93 -5.58
CA ALA A 195 15.67 -4.72 -5.07
C ALA A 195 16.29 -4.27 -3.73
N ARG A 196 16.48 -5.21 -2.79
CA ARG A 196 17.08 -4.94 -1.47
C ARG A 196 18.52 -4.44 -1.60
N THR A 197 19.36 -5.09 -2.41
CA THR A 197 20.76 -4.68 -2.59
C THR A 197 20.86 -3.24 -3.11
N ARG A 198 20.03 -2.86 -4.09
CA ARG A 198 20.01 -1.48 -4.62
C ARG A 198 19.55 -0.47 -3.57
N MET A 199 18.48 -0.80 -2.85
CA MET A 199 17.92 0.03 -1.78
C MET A 199 18.92 0.24 -0.64
N GLU A 200 19.55 -0.84 -0.17
CA GLU A 200 20.53 -0.82 0.90
C GLU A 200 21.78 -0.02 0.53
N ALA A 201 22.32 -0.22 -0.68
CA ALA A 201 23.46 0.54 -1.16
C ALA A 201 23.18 2.06 -1.19
N PHE A 202 22.00 2.46 -1.69
CA PHE A 202 21.60 3.86 -1.73
C PHE A 202 21.39 4.45 -0.33
N LEU A 203 20.60 3.76 0.51
CA LEU A 203 20.23 4.24 1.83
C LEU A 203 21.43 4.33 2.78
N THR A 204 22.33 3.36 2.77
CA THR A 204 23.54 3.36 3.62
C THR A 204 24.47 4.52 3.29
N ARG A 205 24.54 4.91 2.01
CA ARG A 205 25.37 6.06 1.58
C ARG A 205 24.71 7.40 1.91
N ASN A 206 23.39 7.49 1.77
CA ASN A 206 22.71 8.78 1.68
C ASN A 206 21.81 9.13 2.87
N CYS A 207 21.23 8.15 3.57
CA CYS A 207 20.16 8.39 4.53
C CYS A 207 20.64 8.37 6.00
N GLY A 208 20.53 9.51 6.70
CA GLY A 208 20.88 9.64 8.11
C GLY A 208 20.10 8.76 9.08
N VAL A 209 18.90 8.29 8.68
CA VAL A 209 18.09 7.35 9.49
C VAL A 209 18.69 5.94 9.46
N MET A 210 19.30 5.57 8.33
CA MET A 210 19.89 4.25 8.13
C MET A 210 21.37 4.21 8.54
N ASN A 211 22.11 5.27 8.22
CA ASN A 211 23.50 5.44 8.58
C ASN A 211 23.71 6.85 9.17
N PRO A 212 24.04 6.98 10.47
CA PRO A 212 24.29 8.27 11.11
C PRO A 212 25.36 9.13 10.41
N ASP A 213 26.35 8.50 9.78
CA ASP A 213 27.45 9.18 9.08
C ASP A 213 27.03 9.72 7.70
N ALA A 214 25.88 9.30 7.17
CA ALA A 214 25.37 9.81 5.90
C ALA A 214 24.86 11.24 6.05
N GLY A 215 24.98 12.08 5.01
CA GLY A 215 24.71 13.53 5.12
C GLY A 215 23.24 13.93 5.27
N CYS A 216 22.28 13.13 4.78
CA CYS A 216 20.86 13.54 4.76
C CYS A 216 20.26 13.60 6.17
N ARG A 217 19.55 14.69 6.47
CA ARG A 217 18.68 14.83 7.63
C ARG A 217 17.28 15.23 7.15
N CYS A 218 16.26 14.44 7.50
CA CYS A 218 14.88 14.71 7.09
C CYS A 218 14.39 16.09 7.57
N ALA A 219 14.75 16.50 8.78
CA ALA A 219 14.39 17.82 9.32
C ALA A 219 14.91 18.97 8.43
N ARG A 220 16.14 18.87 7.93
CA ARG A 220 16.74 19.86 7.01
C ARG A 220 16.09 19.88 5.62
N ARG A 221 15.21 18.93 5.32
CA ARG A 221 14.50 18.88 4.03
C ARG A 221 13.11 19.48 4.09
N VAL A 222 12.59 19.81 5.28
CA VAL A 222 11.21 20.29 5.43
C VAL A 222 10.96 21.54 4.59
N ASP A 223 11.81 22.56 4.70
CA ASP A 223 11.65 23.81 3.94
C ASP A 223 11.78 23.57 2.44
N PHE A 224 12.84 22.87 2.02
CA PHE A 224 13.05 22.53 0.62
C PHE A 224 11.84 21.79 0.03
N CYS A 225 11.36 20.75 0.71
CA CYS A 225 10.22 19.95 0.24
C CYS A 225 8.92 20.74 0.25
N THR A 226 8.73 21.65 1.20
CA THR A 226 7.56 22.53 1.26
C THR A 226 7.57 23.54 0.11
N SER A 227 8.66 24.30 -0.06
CA SER A 227 8.78 25.33 -1.10
C SER A 227 8.71 24.77 -2.52
N ASN A 228 9.13 23.52 -2.72
CA ASN A 228 9.04 22.85 -4.03
C ASN A 228 7.73 22.06 -4.22
N GLY A 229 6.77 22.16 -3.31
CA GLY A 229 5.47 21.49 -3.41
C GLY A 229 5.53 19.96 -3.34
N VAL A 230 6.63 19.39 -2.83
CA VAL A 230 6.81 17.94 -2.68
C VAL A 230 5.82 17.38 -1.66
N LEU A 231 5.53 18.14 -0.60
CA LEU A 231 4.68 17.72 0.50
C LEU A 231 3.18 17.92 0.25
N THR A 232 2.80 18.63 -0.81
CA THR A 232 1.40 19.05 -1.06
C THR A 232 0.42 17.87 -1.04
N GLN A 233 0.72 16.77 -1.74
CA GLN A 233 -0.18 15.61 -1.80
C GLN A 233 -0.32 14.87 -0.46
N TYR A 234 0.69 14.97 0.41
CA TYR A 234 0.69 14.32 1.72
C TYR A 234 -0.14 15.13 2.72
N ILE A 235 0.00 16.45 2.69
CA ILE A 235 -0.81 17.37 3.49
C ILE A 235 -2.29 17.21 3.12
N GLN A 236 -2.61 17.26 1.81
CA GLN A 236 -3.98 17.07 1.33
C GLN A 236 -4.60 15.72 1.73
N LEU A 237 -3.80 14.65 1.73
CA LEU A 237 -4.26 13.34 2.19
C LEU A 237 -4.48 13.32 3.71
N ALA A 238 -3.56 13.90 4.49
CA ALA A 238 -3.69 13.99 5.93
C ALA A 238 -4.92 14.82 6.35
N ASP A 239 -5.21 15.91 5.65
CA ASP A 239 -6.40 16.74 5.89
C ASP A 239 -7.70 15.99 5.57
N ALA A 240 -7.71 15.21 4.48
CA ALA A 240 -8.84 14.35 4.15
C ALA A 240 -9.08 13.29 5.24
N LEU A 241 -8.01 12.63 5.70
CA LEU A 241 -8.10 11.63 6.77
C LEU A 241 -8.50 12.23 8.12
N ARG A 242 -8.07 13.46 8.42
CA ARG A 242 -8.49 14.21 9.61
C ARG A 242 -9.99 14.51 9.56
N SER A 243 -10.47 14.98 8.42
CA SER A 243 -11.90 15.26 8.19
C SER A 243 -12.76 14.00 8.32
N ASP A 244 -12.24 12.85 7.93
CA ASP A 244 -12.89 11.54 8.08
C ASP A 244 -12.76 10.96 9.51
N GLY A 245 -12.05 11.62 10.44
CA GLY A 245 -11.80 11.12 11.80
C GLY A 245 -10.85 9.91 11.87
N LYS A 246 -10.04 9.68 10.83
CA LYS A 246 -9.18 8.50 10.68
C LYS A 246 -7.71 8.73 11.02
N LEU A 247 -7.30 9.98 11.23
CA LEU A 247 -5.89 10.33 11.42
C LEU A 247 -5.32 9.79 12.75
N ASP A 248 -6.11 9.80 13.83
CA ASP A 248 -5.65 9.40 15.17
C ASP A 248 -5.41 7.89 15.31
N ALA A 249 -6.09 7.07 14.51
CA ALA A 249 -5.92 5.61 14.48
C ALA A 249 -4.56 5.17 13.89
N ILE A 250 -3.81 6.10 13.28
CA ILE A 250 -2.57 5.82 12.55
C ILE A 250 -1.34 5.95 13.45
N ASN A 251 -1.41 6.74 14.53
CA ASN A 251 -0.25 7.26 15.25
C ASN A 251 0.28 6.37 16.39
N THR A 252 -0.34 5.21 16.66
CA THR A 252 -0.22 4.59 18.00
C THR A 252 0.92 3.57 18.18
N HIS A 253 1.62 3.08 17.15
CA HIS A 253 2.53 1.92 17.35
C HIS A 253 3.87 2.03 16.59
N TYR A 254 4.78 2.85 17.11
CA TYR A 254 6.22 2.72 16.81
C TYR A 254 6.79 1.56 17.64
N ARG A 255 7.29 0.50 17.00
CA ARG A 255 8.11 -0.52 17.65
C ARG A 255 9.51 -0.49 17.02
N PRO A 256 10.54 -0.04 17.74
CA PRO A 256 11.92 -0.17 17.27
C PRO A 256 12.33 -1.63 17.49
N ASP A 257 12.51 -2.39 16.41
CA ASP A 257 13.20 -3.67 16.54
C ASP A 257 14.29 -3.86 15.46
N TYR A 258 15.39 -4.45 15.90
CA TYR A 258 16.74 -4.24 15.40
C TYR A 258 17.18 -5.33 14.42
N THR A 259 17.04 -5.07 13.12
CA THR A 259 17.86 -5.67 12.04
C THR A 259 18.04 -4.65 10.91
N ALA A 260 19.08 -4.75 10.06
CA ALA A 260 19.24 -3.82 8.93
C ALA A 260 18.04 -3.83 7.97
N VAL A 261 17.44 -5.02 7.75
CA VAL A 261 16.20 -5.21 6.99
C VAL A 261 15.00 -4.61 7.72
N GLY A 262 14.91 -4.78 9.04
CA GLY A 262 13.86 -4.20 9.89
C GLY A 262 13.90 -2.66 9.92
N LYS A 263 15.11 -2.07 9.96
CA LYS A 263 15.33 -0.62 9.86
C LYS A 263 14.89 -0.09 8.49
N MET A 264 15.29 -0.75 7.41
CA MET A 264 14.86 -0.38 6.06
C MET A 264 13.34 -0.46 5.96
N ALA A 265 12.73 -1.55 6.40
CA ALA A 265 11.28 -1.69 6.36
C ALA A 265 10.55 -0.63 7.21
N ALA A 266 11.09 -0.29 8.38
CA ALA A 266 10.55 0.78 9.23
C ALA A 266 10.55 2.15 8.52
N VAL A 267 11.58 2.45 7.72
CA VAL A 267 11.64 3.68 6.92
C VAL A 267 10.48 3.75 5.92
N PHE A 268 10.16 2.66 5.21
CA PHE A 268 9.07 2.61 4.21
C PHE A 268 7.67 2.39 4.80
N ARG A 269 7.57 1.99 6.08
CA ARG A 269 6.31 1.78 6.80
C ARG A 269 5.80 3.05 7.49
N ASN A 270 6.02 4.21 6.90
CA ASN A 270 5.37 5.43 7.33
C ASN A 270 3.85 5.31 7.06
N ARG A 271 3.07 5.18 8.14
CA ARG A 271 1.64 4.85 8.09
C ARG A 271 0.73 6.05 7.84
N THR A 272 1.25 7.28 7.84
CA THR A 272 0.46 8.51 7.61
C THR A 272 -0.35 8.50 6.31
N CYS A 273 -0.10 7.55 5.40
CA CYS A 273 -0.78 7.44 4.12
C CYS A 273 -1.29 6.03 3.76
N ASP A 274 -1.44 5.12 4.73
CA ASP A 274 -1.91 3.75 4.46
C ASP A 274 -3.44 3.59 4.63
N ALA A 275 -4.15 4.63 5.08
CA ALA A 275 -5.59 4.63 5.24
C ALA A 275 -6.28 5.22 4.00
N MET A 276 -7.33 4.53 3.52
CA MET A 276 -8.10 5.00 2.38
C MET A 276 -9.15 6.04 2.83
N PRO A 277 -9.24 7.22 2.17
CA PRO A 277 -10.29 8.19 2.42
C PRO A 277 -11.70 7.61 2.20
N ASP A 278 -12.68 8.02 3.01
CA ASP A 278 -14.05 7.48 2.95
C ASP A 278 -14.74 7.74 1.62
N ARG A 279 -14.36 8.81 0.91
CA ARG A 279 -14.92 9.11 -0.40
C ARG A 279 -14.79 7.97 -1.41
N VAL A 280 -13.72 7.17 -1.34
CA VAL A 280 -13.53 6.01 -2.24
C VAL A 280 -14.50 4.88 -1.88
N LEU A 281 -14.65 4.57 -0.59
CA LEU A 281 -15.62 3.56 -0.12
C LEU A 281 -17.06 3.98 -0.39
N ASN A 282 -17.36 5.26 -0.17
CA ASN A 282 -18.69 5.80 -0.40
C ASN A 282 -19.06 5.78 -1.89
N ARG A 283 -18.10 5.78 -2.83
CA ARG A 283 -18.37 5.51 -4.25
C ARG A 283 -18.78 4.06 -4.45
N ILE A 284 -18.07 3.10 -3.86
CA ILE A 284 -18.38 1.67 -3.97
C ILE A 284 -19.72 1.34 -3.29
N ARG A 285 -19.94 1.83 -2.06
CA ARG A 285 -21.21 1.68 -1.34
C ARG A 285 -22.40 2.21 -2.11
N ARG A 286 -22.25 3.39 -2.74
CA ARG A 286 -23.30 3.93 -3.60
C ARG A 286 -23.66 2.97 -4.73
N LEU A 287 -22.69 2.31 -5.35
CA LEU A 287 -22.95 1.33 -6.41
C LEU A 287 -23.73 0.09 -5.91
N PHE A 288 -23.53 -0.32 -4.66
CA PHE A 288 -24.34 -1.38 -4.04
C PHE A 288 -25.79 -0.92 -3.81
N HIS A 289 -25.99 0.30 -3.34
CA HIS A 289 -27.33 0.83 -3.03
C HIS A 289 -28.12 1.28 -4.26
N THR A 290 -27.47 1.66 -5.36
CA THR A 290 -28.15 2.09 -6.61
C THR A 290 -28.55 0.93 -7.52
N ASN A 291 -28.40 -0.33 -7.07
CA ASN A 291 -28.70 -1.55 -7.84
C ASN A 291 -27.96 -1.63 -9.20
N GLN A 292 -26.84 -0.88 -9.33
CA GLN A 292 -26.01 -0.84 -10.54
C GLN A 292 -25.03 -2.01 -10.61
N LEU A 293 -24.80 -2.72 -9.49
CA LEU A 293 -24.17 -4.05 -9.47
C LEU A 293 -25.24 -5.15 -9.43
N ARG A 294 -25.90 -5.42 -10.56
CA ARG A 294 -26.67 -6.67 -10.77
C ARG A 294 -25.72 -7.87 -10.99
N LEU A 295 -24.85 -8.18 -10.02
CA LEU A 295 -23.76 -9.14 -10.27
C LEU A 295 -23.91 -10.52 -9.62
N LEU A 296 -24.97 -10.78 -8.87
CA LEU A 296 -25.11 -12.07 -8.16
C LEU A 296 -26.53 -12.63 -8.09
N ARG A 297 -27.52 -12.02 -8.75
CA ARG A 297 -28.91 -12.53 -8.74
C ARG A 297 -29.24 -13.50 -9.88
N ASP A 298 -28.46 -13.52 -10.95
CA ASP A 298 -28.83 -14.25 -12.17
C ASP A 298 -28.27 -15.69 -12.23
N VAL A 299 -27.68 -16.20 -11.14
CA VAL A 299 -27.16 -17.58 -11.10
C VAL A 299 -28.22 -18.59 -10.67
N GLU A 300 -29.33 -18.18 -10.06
CA GLU A 300 -30.41 -19.10 -9.65
C GLU A 300 -31.41 -19.42 -10.78
N ASP A 301 -31.43 -18.67 -11.89
CA ASP A 301 -32.43 -18.85 -12.96
C ASP A 301 -31.93 -19.69 -14.16
N SER A 302 -30.73 -20.28 -14.10
CA SER A 302 -30.13 -21.02 -15.25
C SER A 302 -30.07 -22.54 -15.10
N HIS A 303 -30.71 -23.12 -14.07
CA HIS A 303 -30.72 -24.58 -13.86
C HIS A 303 -32.01 -25.32 -14.24
N ASP A 304 -33.04 -24.63 -14.77
CA ASP A 304 -34.33 -25.27 -15.13
C ASP A 304 -34.75 -25.10 -16.60
N ALA A 305 -33.81 -25.06 -17.55
CA ALA A 305 -34.15 -24.94 -18.97
C ALA A 305 -33.31 -25.81 -19.91
N ASN A 306 -33.07 -27.08 -19.55
CA ASN A 306 -32.65 -28.07 -20.54
C ASN A 306 -33.30 -29.44 -20.32
N SER A 307 -34.63 -29.43 -20.38
CA SER A 307 -35.41 -30.59 -20.83
C SER A 307 -36.33 -30.10 -21.95
N TYR A 308 -36.39 -30.86 -23.05
CA TYR A 308 -37.18 -30.68 -24.27
C TYR A 308 -36.51 -30.01 -25.49
N ASN A 309 -36.29 -30.88 -26.47
CA ASN A 309 -36.33 -30.74 -27.94
C ASN A 309 -35.03 -30.87 -28.75
N ASN A 310 -35.06 -31.97 -29.53
CA ASN A 310 -34.24 -32.46 -30.66
C ASN A 310 -32.90 -33.12 -30.35
#